data_AF-A0AAF0MLW9-F1
#
_entry.id   AF-A0AAF0MLW9-F1
#
_cell.length_a   1.000
_cell.length_b   1.000
_cell.length_c   1.000
_cell.angle_alpha   90.00
_cell.angle_beta   90.00
_cell.angle_gamma   90.00
#
_symmetry.space_group_name_H-M   'P 1'
#
loop_
_entity.id
_entity.type
_entity.pdbx_description
1 polymer ?
#
loop_
_entity_poly.entity_id
_entity_poly.type
_entity_poly.pdbx_seq_one_letter_code
_entity_poly.pdbx_strand_id
1 'polypeptide(L)'
;MRSLRLGEGIDGRSNVKEEPHDFDDLPPEVREALLKRSATRNPERSTLSKLEGKYMMALLIYLDRMSPVLKSDIYNDISRSGRMTDKLNDLLSMGLIEMYRTGRTDSKVIVITDKGRKVAGIISEMIGIIEGDMAKKD
;
A
#
# COMPACT_ATOMS: atom_id res chain seq x y z
N MET A 1 46.65 -15.38 12.58
CA MET A 1 45.65 -15.04 11.55
C MET A 1 44.59 -14.13 12.17
N ARG A 2 44.59 -12.84 11.83
CA ARG A 2 43.55 -11.87 12.23
C ARG A 2 42.50 -11.80 11.11
N SER A 3 41.26 -12.17 11.41
CA SER A 3 40.14 -12.11 10.49
C SER A 3 39.56 -10.70 10.47
N LEU A 4 39.61 -10.05 9.31
CA LEU A 4 38.96 -8.78 9.00
C LEU A 4 37.47 -9.04 8.73
N ARG A 5 36.56 -8.47 9.53
CA ARG A 5 35.16 -8.33 9.14
C ARG A 5 34.95 -6.91 8.62
N LEU A 6 34.89 -6.80 7.28
CA LEU A 6 34.44 -5.61 6.58
C LEU A 6 32.91 -5.51 6.66
N GLY A 7 32.43 -4.28 6.90
CA GLY A 7 31.24 -3.76 6.21
C GLY A 7 29.91 -3.79 6.95
N GLU A 8 29.77 -2.97 8.00
CA GLU A 8 28.45 -2.44 8.38
C GLU A 8 28.04 -1.38 7.34
N GLY A 9 27.31 -1.81 6.32
CA GLY A 9 26.54 -0.93 5.46
C GLY A 9 25.29 -0.49 6.21
N ILE A 10 25.41 0.63 6.94
CA ILE A 10 24.28 1.33 7.54
C ILE A 10 23.52 1.99 6.38
N ASP A 11 22.59 1.26 5.76
CA ASP A 11 21.64 1.84 4.82
C ASP A 11 20.70 2.76 5.62
N GLY A 12 21.09 4.04 5.67
CA GLY A 12 20.42 5.15 6.35
C GLY A 12 19.09 5.55 5.73
N ARG A 13 18.15 4.61 5.65
CA ARG A 13 16.72 4.89 5.43
C ARG A 13 15.93 4.35 6.59
N SER A 14 16.18 4.93 7.76
CA SER A 14 15.24 4.92 8.87
C SER A 14 13.87 5.27 8.32
N ASN A 15 12.89 4.41 8.55
CA ASN A 15 11.49 4.82 8.54
C ASN A 15 11.39 5.97 9.53
N VAL A 16 11.43 7.21 9.03
CA VAL A 16 10.97 8.36 9.79
C VAL A 16 9.50 8.05 10.03
N LYS A 17 9.20 7.51 11.21
CA LYS A 17 7.87 7.71 11.80
C LYS A 17 7.63 9.20 11.63
N GLU A 18 6.55 9.59 10.97
CA GLU A 18 6.08 10.96 10.98
C GLU A 18 5.80 11.29 12.46
N GLU A 19 6.85 11.62 13.21
CA GLU A 19 6.70 12.37 14.43
C GLU A 19 5.98 13.65 14.00
N PRO A 20 4.95 14.09 14.75
CA PRO A 20 4.30 15.35 14.48
C PRO A 20 5.42 16.38 14.34
N HIS A 21 5.59 16.95 13.15
CA HIS A 21 6.59 17.99 12.95
C HIS A 21 6.22 19.11 13.91
N ASP A 22 6.97 19.23 14.99
CA ASP A 22 6.72 20.25 15.99
C ASP A 22 7.11 21.57 15.34
N PHE A 23 6.11 22.29 14.83
CA PHE A 23 6.32 23.56 14.15
C PHE A 23 6.65 24.69 15.15
N ASP A 24 6.89 24.33 16.42
CA ASP A 24 7.20 25.19 17.57
C ASP A 24 8.42 26.09 17.37
N ASP A 25 9.41 25.64 16.61
CA ASP A 25 10.60 26.45 16.31
C ASP A 25 10.49 27.33 15.04
N LEU A 26 9.36 27.29 14.32
CA LEU A 26 9.19 28.08 13.10
C LEU A 26 8.60 29.46 13.38
N PRO A 27 9.04 30.50 12.64
CA PRO A 27 8.36 31.79 12.65
C PRO A 27 6.86 31.63 12.37
N PRO A 28 5.97 32.36 13.07
CA PRO A 28 4.52 32.19 12.97
C PRO A 28 4.00 32.24 11.52
N GLU A 29 4.57 33.14 10.72
CA GLU A 29 4.28 33.29 9.29
C GLU A 29 4.63 32.06 8.44
N VAL A 30 5.73 31.37 8.77
CA VAL A 30 6.15 30.14 8.09
C VAL A 30 5.25 28.98 8.49
N ARG A 31 4.93 28.86 9.79
CA ARG A 31 3.99 27.86 10.29
C ARG A 31 2.61 27.99 9.62
N GLU A 32 2.07 29.20 9.59
CA GLU A 32 0.75 29.46 9.01
C GLU A 32 0.72 29.14 7.50
N ALA A 33 1.79 29.49 6.78
CA ALA A 33 1.94 29.15 5.37
C ALA A 33 2.00 27.62 5.13
N LEU A 34 2.73 26.88 5.99
CA LEU A 34 2.83 25.42 5.89
C LEU A 34 1.52 24.72 6.23
N LEU A 35 0.78 25.19 7.25
CA LEU A 35 -0.55 24.67 7.60
C LEU A 35 -1.57 24.94 6.49
N LYS A 36 -1.56 26.13 5.87
CA LYS A 36 -2.40 26.43 4.70
C LYS A 36 -2.04 25.55 3.50
N ARG A 37 -0.76 25.24 3.32
CA ARG A 37 -0.26 24.37 2.24
C ARG A 37 -0.62 22.90 2.44
N SER A 38 -0.58 22.40 3.68
CA SER A 38 -1.01 21.03 3.99
C SER A 38 -2.54 20.89 3.86
N ALA A 39 -3.30 21.91 4.26
CA ALA A 39 -4.76 21.96 4.09
C ALA A 39 -5.21 22.05 2.62
N THR A 40 -4.38 22.60 1.72
CA THR A 40 -4.64 22.68 0.27
C THR A 40 -4.07 21.51 -0.53
N ARG A 41 -3.46 20.51 0.14
CA ARG A 41 -2.88 19.35 -0.51
C ARG A 41 -4.00 18.50 -1.11
N ASN A 42 -4.04 18.38 -2.44
CA ASN A 42 -5.10 17.64 -3.14
C ASN A 42 -5.15 16.17 -2.65
N PRO A 43 -6.22 15.74 -1.94
CA PRO A 43 -6.34 14.38 -1.39
C PRO A 43 -6.49 13.32 -2.48
N GLU A 44 -6.92 13.69 -3.69
CA GLU A 44 -6.97 12.78 -4.83
C GLU A 44 -5.55 12.40 -5.28
N ARG A 45 -4.59 13.34 -5.20
CA ARG A 45 -3.17 13.03 -5.47
C ARG A 45 -2.63 12.01 -4.47
N SER A 46 -2.98 12.10 -3.18
CA SER A 46 -2.48 11.13 -2.20
C SER A 46 -3.07 9.74 -2.39
N THR A 47 -4.34 9.63 -2.77
CA THR A 47 -4.99 8.33 -3.04
C THR A 47 -4.46 7.68 -4.32
N LEU A 48 -4.36 8.46 -5.40
CA LEU A 48 -3.77 7.98 -6.65
C LEU A 48 -2.32 7.55 -6.45
N SER A 49 -1.50 8.33 -5.73
CA SER A 49 -0.12 7.93 -5.42
C SER A 49 -0.01 6.65 -4.60
N LYS A 50 -1.01 6.32 -3.75
CA LYS A 50 -1.05 5.02 -3.06
C LYS A 50 -1.34 3.88 -4.02
N LEU A 51 -2.25 4.06 -4.98
CA LEU A 51 -2.60 3.07 -6.00
C LEU A 51 -1.50 2.87 -7.06
N GLU A 52 -0.76 3.93 -7.40
CA GLU A 52 0.46 3.87 -8.22
C GLU A 52 1.61 3.14 -7.52
N GLY A 53 1.50 2.97 -6.19
CA GLY A 53 2.46 2.23 -5.40
C GLY A 53 2.70 0.82 -5.95
N LYS A 54 3.97 0.41 -5.98
CA LYS A 54 4.38 -0.90 -6.52
C LYS A 54 3.52 -2.04 -5.96
N TYR A 55 2.95 -2.85 -6.86
CA TYR A 55 2.07 -3.99 -6.56
C TYR A 55 0.68 -3.67 -6.01
N MET A 56 0.27 -2.41 -5.81
CA MET A 56 -1.02 -2.10 -5.18
C MET A 56 -2.21 -2.55 -6.04
N MET A 57 -2.20 -2.22 -7.33
CA MET A 57 -3.24 -2.66 -8.27
C MET A 57 -3.24 -4.19 -8.46
N ALA A 58 -2.05 -4.80 -8.58
CA ALA A 58 -1.92 -6.25 -8.68
C ALA A 58 -2.47 -6.97 -7.42
N LEU A 59 -2.26 -6.39 -6.25
CA LEU A 59 -2.80 -6.89 -4.98
C LEU A 59 -4.33 -6.84 -4.95
N LEU A 60 -4.95 -5.75 -5.43
CA LEU A 60 -6.41 -5.66 -5.52
C LEU A 60 -7.01 -6.70 -6.48
N ILE A 61 -6.42 -6.87 -7.67
CA ILE A 61 -6.87 -7.88 -8.65
C ILE A 61 -6.72 -9.30 -8.09
N TYR A 62 -5.59 -9.59 -7.45
CA TYR A 62 -5.35 -10.88 -6.82
C TYR A 62 -6.37 -11.17 -5.71
N LEU A 63 -6.62 -10.19 -4.83
CA LEU A 63 -7.57 -10.36 -3.74
C LEU A 63 -9.01 -10.52 -4.26
N ASP A 64 -9.40 -9.86 -5.35
CA ASP A 64 -10.72 -10.07 -5.93
C ASP A 64 -10.94 -11.53 -6.37
N ARG A 65 -9.91 -12.15 -6.95
CA ARG A 65 -9.95 -13.54 -7.44
C ARG A 65 -9.81 -14.60 -6.36
N MET A 66 -8.96 -14.34 -5.36
CA MET A 66 -8.50 -15.38 -4.43
C MET A 66 -9.06 -15.23 -3.01
N SER A 67 -9.67 -14.08 -2.67
CA SER A 67 -10.15 -13.84 -1.30
C SER A 67 -11.22 -14.85 -0.86
N PRO A 68 -11.17 -15.34 0.39
CA PRO A 68 -10.23 -14.97 1.48
C PRO A 68 -8.84 -15.62 1.35
N VAL A 69 -7.79 -14.87 1.71
CA VAL A 69 -6.39 -15.36 1.68
C VAL A 69 -5.65 -15.09 2.97
N LEU A 70 -4.59 -15.85 3.24
CA LEU A 70 -3.63 -15.53 4.29
C LEU A 70 -2.57 -14.56 3.78
N LYS A 71 -1.93 -13.85 4.71
CA LYS A 71 -0.79 -12.98 4.39
C LYS A 71 0.35 -13.75 3.72
N SER A 72 0.56 -15.02 4.08
CA SER A 72 1.56 -15.91 3.46
C SER A 72 1.32 -16.12 1.97
N ASP A 73 0.06 -16.21 1.55
CA ASP A 73 -0.32 -16.49 0.16
C ASP A 73 0.06 -15.28 -0.70
N ILE A 74 -0.25 -14.06 -0.22
CA ILE A 74 0.14 -12.80 -0.85
C ILE A 74 1.67 -12.68 -1.01
N TYR A 75 2.44 -13.09 0.00
CA TYR A 75 3.90 -13.05 -0.07
C TYR A 75 4.47 -14.02 -1.10
N ASN A 76 3.81 -15.17 -1.32
CA ASN A 76 4.24 -16.15 -2.30
C ASN A 76 3.81 -15.77 -3.73
N ASP A 77 2.59 -15.27 -3.90
CA ASP A 77 1.98 -15.10 -5.22
C ASP A 77 2.22 -13.71 -5.82
N ILE A 78 2.46 -12.68 -4.99
CA ILE A 78 2.67 -11.30 -5.47
C ILE A 78 4.11 -10.86 -5.21
N SER A 79 4.50 -10.77 -3.93
CA SER A 79 5.84 -10.28 -3.58
C SER A 79 6.17 -10.49 -2.11
N ARG A 80 7.41 -10.92 -1.86
CA ARG A 80 8.05 -10.98 -0.52
C ARG A 80 8.50 -9.63 0.04
N SER A 81 8.03 -8.51 -0.51
CA SER A 81 8.47 -7.18 -0.10
C SER A 81 8.16 -6.91 1.39
N GLY A 82 9.14 -6.42 2.14
CA GLY A 82 8.95 -6.01 3.54
C GLY A 82 7.86 -4.94 3.72
N ARG A 83 7.59 -4.13 2.69
CA ARG A 83 6.54 -3.10 2.66
C ARG A 83 5.16 -3.62 2.28
N MET A 84 4.93 -4.94 2.27
CA MET A 84 3.60 -5.51 1.97
C MET A 84 2.61 -5.24 3.10
N THR A 85 3.08 -5.25 4.35
CA THR A 85 2.24 -4.92 5.52
C THR A 85 1.66 -3.50 5.40
N ASP A 86 2.49 -2.53 5.03
CA ASP A 86 2.07 -1.13 4.90
C ASP A 86 1.00 -0.98 3.81
N LYS A 87 1.13 -1.70 2.70
CA LYS A 87 0.13 -1.69 1.62
C LYS A 87 -1.21 -2.28 2.07
N LEU A 88 -1.17 -3.37 2.83
CA LEU A 88 -2.39 -3.94 3.40
C LEU A 88 -3.04 -2.97 4.39
N ASN A 89 -2.26 -2.27 5.20
CA ASN A 89 -2.77 -1.22 6.08
C ASN A 89 -3.37 -0.05 5.29
N ASP A 90 -2.74 0.34 4.19
CA ASP A 90 -3.28 1.37 3.30
C ASP A 90 -4.62 0.94 2.69
N LEU A 91 -4.72 -0.28 2.16
CA LEU A 91 -5.98 -0.83 1.62
C LEU A 91 -7.08 -0.95 2.68
N LEU A 92 -6.71 -1.35 3.91
CA LEU A 92 -7.61 -1.39 5.05
C LEU A 92 -8.10 0.02 5.42
N SER A 93 -7.20 1.01 5.46
CA SER A 93 -7.56 2.41 5.75
C SER A 93 -8.49 3.02 4.69
N MET A 94 -8.37 2.55 3.45
CA MET A 94 -9.25 2.93 2.34
C MET A 94 -10.59 2.17 2.34
N GLY A 95 -10.77 1.19 3.22
CA GLY A 95 -11.96 0.34 3.29
C GLY A 95 -12.10 -0.63 2.11
N LEU A 96 -10.99 -0.95 1.42
CA LEU A 96 -10.99 -1.86 0.27
C LEU A 96 -10.83 -3.33 0.71
N ILE A 97 -10.31 -3.55 1.91
CA ILE A 97 -10.16 -4.88 2.50
C ILE A 97 -10.54 -4.85 3.98
N GLU A 98 -10.75 -6.03 4.54
CA GLU A 98 -10.85 -6.31 5.96
C GLU A 98 -9.76 -7.31 6.37
N MET A 99 -9.33 -7.26 7.63
CA MET A 99 -8.33 -8.17 8.18
C MET A 99 -8.83 -8.80 9.48
N TYR A 100 -8.89 -10.13 9.49
CA TYR A 100 -9.33 -10.92 10.63
C TYR A 100 -8.15 -11.67 11.25
N ARG A 101 -8.13 -11.78 12.58
CA ARG A 101 -7.13 -12.62 13.28
C ARG A 101 -7.62 -14.05 13.35
N THR A 102 -6.77 -15.02 13.03
CA THR A 102 -7.08 -16.42 13.29
C THR A 102 -6.79 -16.75 14.74
N GLY A 103 -7.73 -17.31 15.49
CA GLY A 103 -7.58 -17.53 16.95
C GLY A 103 -6.47 -18.50 17.39
N ARG A 104 -5.72 -19.12 16.46
CA ARG A 104 -4.70 -20.13 16.75
C ARG A 104 -3.25 -19.67 16.47
N THR A 105 -3.06 -18.60 15.69
CA THR A 105 -1.75 -18.05 15.30
C THR A 105 -1.85 -16.53 15.07
N ASP A 106 -0.75 -15.78 15.08
CA ASP A 106 -0.74 -14.35 14.64
C ASP A 106 -0.95 -14.18 13.12
N SER A 107 -1.52 -15.20 12.47
CA SER A 107 -1.90 -15.17 11.08
C SER A 107 -3.15 -14.30 10.91
N LYS A 108 -3.11 -13.45 9.88
CA LYS A 108 -4.23 -12.59 9.50
C LYS A 108 -4.84 -13.13 8.20
N VAL A 109 -6.16 -13.26 8.19
CA VAL A 109 -6.95 -13.53 6.99
C VAL A 109 -7.33 -12.18 6.39
N ILE A 110 -7.07 -12.00 5.10
CA ILE A 110 -7.37 -10.80 4.34
C ILE A 110 -8.59 -11.09 3.47
N VAL A 111 -9.61 -10.24 3.60
CA VAL A 111 -10.86 -10.34 2.86
C VAL A 111 -11.08 -9.08 2.06
N ILE A 112 -11.38 -9.19 0.76
CA ILE A 112 -11.74 -8.01 -0.05
C ILE A 112 -13.17 -7.59 0.28
N THR A 113 -13.40 -6.28 0.43
CA THR A 113 -14.76 -5.75 0.64
C THR A 113 -15.48 -5.59 -0.69
N ASP A 114 -16.81 -5.39 -0.67
CA ASP A 114 -17.58 -5.05 -1.88
C ASP A 114 -17.04 -3.79 -2.57
N LYS A 115 -16.58 -2.81 -1.78
CA LYS A 115 -15.90 -1.61 -2.29
C LYS A 115 -14.60 -1.98 -3.00
N GLY A 116 -13.79 -2.85 -2.39
CA GLY A 116 -12.57 -3.38 -2.99
C GLY A 116 -12.82 -4.10 -4.31
N ARG A 117 -13.84 -4.98 -4.37
CA ARG A 117 -14.23 -5.71 -5.59
C ARG A 117 -14.60 -4.77 -6.72
N LYS A 118 -15.40 -3.74 -6.44
CA LYS A 118 -15.75 -2.71 -7.45
C LYS A 118 -14.51 -2.02 -8.02
N VAL A 119 -13.55 -1.65 -7.16
CA VAL A 119 -12.30 -1.04 -7.61
C VAL A 119 -11.46 -2.01 -8.44
N ALA A 120 -11.32 -3.27 -8.01
CA ALA A 120 -10.59 -4.29 -8.75
C ALA A 120 -11.20 -4.57 -10.14
N GLY A 121 -12.54 -4.56 -10.24
CA GLY A 121 -13.27 -4.66 -11.50
C GLY A 121 -12.93 -3.52 -12.45
N ILE A 122 -12.97 -2.27 -11.99
CA ILE A 122 -12.61 -1.09 -12.80
C ILE A 122 -11.15 -1.19 -13.26
N ILE A 123 -10.22 -1.60 -12.40
CA ILE A 123 -8.82 -1.81 -12.79
C ILE A 123 -8.70 -2.87 -13.89
N SER A 124 -9.42 -3.98 -13.75
CA SER A 124 -9.39 -5.07 -14.72
C SER A 124 -9.99 -4.64 -16.07
N GLU A 125 -11.07 -3.86 -16.06
CA GLU A 125 -11.68 -3.27 -17.25
C GLU A 125 -10.71 -2.30 -17.95
N MET A 126 -10.06 -1.40 -17.20
CA MET A 126 -9.03 -0.52 -17.74
C MET A 126 -7.89 -1.29 -18.40
N ILE A 127 -7.43 -2.39 -17.78
CA ILE A 127 -6.40 -3.25 -18.36
C ILE A 127 -6.90 -3.89 -19.66
N GLY A 128 -8.13 -4.42 -19.68
CA GLY A 128 -8.74 -4.99 -20.89
C GLY A 128 -8.81 -4.01 -22.05
N ILE A 129 -9.18 -2.75 -21.78
CA ILE A 129 -9.19 -1.66 -22.77
C ILE A 129 -7.78 -1.40 -23.31
N ILE A 130 -6.76 -1.37 -22.44
CA ILE A 130 -5.35 -1.11 -22.82
C ILE A 130 -4.78 -2.27 -23.63
N GLU A 131 -5.08 -3.51 -23.23
CA GLU A 131 -4.64 -4.73 -23.92
C GLU A 131 -5.43 -4.98 -25.22
N GLY A 132 -6.49 -4.22 -25.45
CA GLY A 132 -7.25 -4.21 -26.70
C GLY A 132 -8.14 -5.43 -26.87
N ASP A 133 -8.94 -5.78 -25.85
CA ASP A 133 -9.95 -6.85 -25.87
C ASP A 133 -9.53 -8.05 -26.72
N MET A 134 -8.47 -8.75 -26.31
CA MET A 134 -8.16 -10.08 -26.85
C MET A 134 -9.10 -11.14 -26.26
N ALA A 135 -10.39 -11.01 -26.56
CA ALA A 135 -11.36 -12.11 -26.57
C ALA A 135 -12.57 -11.74 -27.45
N LYS A 136 -12.35 -11.81 -28.77
CA LYS A 136 -13.23 -12.39 -29.79
C LYS A 136 -14.75 -12.36 -29.53
N LYS A 137 -15.44 -11.60 -30.39
CA LYS A 137 -16.55 -12.10 -31.23
C LYS A 137 -16.45 -13.61 -31.44
N ASP A 138 -17.40 -14.37 -30.90
CA ASP A 138 -18.29 -15.30 -31.62
C ASP A 138 -19.35 -15.87 -30.65
#